data_AF-A0A2T3MHU6-F1
#
_entry.id   AF-A0A2T3MHU6-F1
#
_cell.length_a   1.000
_cell.length_b   1.000
_cell.length_c   1.000
_cell.angle_alpha   90.00
_cell.angle_beta   90.00
_cell.angle_gamma   90.00
#
_symmetry.space_group_name_H-M   'P 1'
#
loop_
_entity.id
_entity.type
_entity.pdbx_description
1 polymer ?
#
loop_
_entity_poly.entity_id
_entity_poly.type
_entity_poly.pdbx_seq_one_letter_code
_entity_poly.pdbx_strand_id
1 'polypeptide(L)'
;MAFDYGSIDLGLKNPFKTEGKITAARGIVIICLGVYALFAAASSVSHSTFSGWVMILFALGLLASGIMTTYRGISATLKYFVGRNHPTSLAHNHSNTSEHAYQEDTYVAYSEGTITDMLVGRKNATFVEPKGFLAHTLHSIFPSLIYMPYPIRNLAQRLCAAWANTAVALLCYGLVAFISLTGFIGILGKQIFPVYSVVLTLGLMVMWILTGLRLSRMADTRVPRLSNSEFIRTLIAAAVLPVGIGLVLKLSMVVAGTTRVTNFISYFSKLHNSVFIAAIIVGAALVTLILALMLNKRLSLSNPKVEVSELRENWQESVHPNEIFINLDNLVMANRRYKEVPNRVYKELKPTLNEQVQAKGSFTGETLQEVQPKYKEVEVDQALNSTRIFSLISGNLLLIGAAVAILFSALSIAGVVTGGHTVTKVTQLFFIACILNALGSILVNASHLFFAEMMFESNVMYLKVEGTFTESKISTGNSIHDSTRSENILVRSSITPWIIVSRIVSSSFASSGSNNLEHPRFILEMHKNDHELDSIRSDLITFLKDRESIASITSQRDLMNTSQIHEINKQTRAQNTAIPHREEEMGGYIRRQEEEEYPQ
;
A
#
# COMPACT_ATOMS: atom_id res chain seq x y z
N MET A 1 -3.12 -12.54 -15.41
CA MET A 1 -2.25 -13.60 -14.86
C MET A 1 -1.00 -12.92 -14.33
N ALA A 2 -0.64 -13.14 -13.06
CA ALA A 2 0.34 -12.34 -12.30
C ALA A 2 1.69 -13.06 -12.10
N PHE A 3 2.22 -13.68 -13.15
CA PHE A 3 3.55 -14.29 -13.09
C PHE A 3 4.34 -13.88 -14.33
N ASP A 4 5.23 -12.91 -14.13
CA ASP A 4 6.13 -12.43 -15.16
C ASP A 4 7.33 -13.38 -15.23
N TYR A 5 7.62 -13.91 -16.42
CA TYR A 5 8.55 -15.02 -16.61
C TYR A 5 10.00 -14.56 -16.40
N GLY A 6 10.73 -15.18 -15.46
CA GLY A 6 12.17 -15.00 -15.32
C GLY A 6 12.78 -15.87 -14.22
N SER A 7 14.09 -16.10 -14.31
CA SER A 7 14.86 -17.00 -13.43
C SER A 7 15.27 -16.37 -12.09
N ILE A 8 15.06 -15.06 -11.92
CA ILE A 8 15.54 -14.30 -10.77
C ILE A 8 14.48 -14.28 -9.66
N ASP A 9 14.75 -14.98 -8.56
CA ASP A 9 13.90 -14.98 -7.36
C ASP A 9 14.09 -13.68 -6.56
N LEU A 10 12.99 -13.07 -6.09
CA LEU A 10 13.00 -11.92 -5.19
C LEU A 10 13.46 -12.29 -3.77
N GLY A 11 13.54 -13.59 -3.43
CA GLY A 11 13.99 -14.10 -2.13
C GLY A 11 12.91 -14.03 -1.05
N LEU A 12 11.65 -13.87 -1.45
CA LEU A 12 10.51 -13.70 -0.56
C LEU A 12 10.03 -15.06 -0.02
N LYS A 13 10.16 -15.26 1.29
CA LYS A 13 9.57 -16.43 1.96
C LYS A 13 8.07 -16.20 2.13
N ASN A 14 7.26 -17.21 1.82
CA ASN A 14 5.82 -17.18 2.06
C ASN A 14 5.53 -16.93 3.55
N PRO A 15 4.93 -15.79 3.93
CA PRO A 15 4.65 -15.44 5.33
C PRO A 15 3.50 -16.26 5.92
N PHE A 16 2.63 -16.81 5.07
CA PHE A 16 1.42 -17.53 5.47
C PHE A 16 1.68 -19.01 5.73
N LYS A 17 2.94 -19.48 5.72
CA LYS A 17 3.24 -20.90 5.97
C LYS A 17 2.78 -21.37 7.35
N THR A 18 3.02 -20.58 8.39
CA THR A 18 2.59 -20.90 9.77
C THR A 18 1.08 -20.77 9.91
N GLU A 19 0.51 -19.67 9.40
CA GLU A 19 -0.92 -19.40 9.40
C GLU A 19 -1.73 -20.48 8.67
N GLY A 20 -1.29 -20.84 7.46
CA GLY A 20 -1.93 -21.84 6.62
C GLY A 20 -1.89 -23.23 7.24
N LYS A 21 -0.80 -23.61 7.90
CA LYS A 21 -0.71 -24.89 8.65
C LYS A 21 -1.72 -24.95 9.80
N ILE A 22 -1.80 -23.90 10.61
CA ILE A 22 -2.74 -23.84 11.75
C ILE A 22 -4.19 -23.83 11.24
N THR A 23 -4.47 -23.08 10.18
CA THR A 23 -5.80 -23.03 9.55
C THR A 23 -6.19 -24.37 8.92
N ALA A 24 -5.25 -25.07 8.28
CA ALA A 24 -5.49 -26.41 7.75
C ALA A 24 -5.75 -27.42 8.87
N ALA A 25 -4.99 -27.37 9.97
CA ALA A 25 -5.22 -28.21 11.14
C ALA A 25 -6.62 -28.00 11.74
N ARG A 26 -7.06 -26.73 11.88
CA ARG A 26 -8.44 -26.40 12.27
C ARG A 26 -9.45 -27.05 11.32
N GLY A 27 -9.25 -26.90 10.01
CA GLY A 27 -10.14 -27.48 9.01
C GLY A 27 -10.27 -28.99 9.11
N ILE A 28 -9.17 -29.71 9.33
CA ILE A 28 -9.16 -31.16 9.55
C ILE A 28 -9.98 -31.54 10.79
N VAL A 29 -9.81 -30.83 11.91
CA VAL A 29 -10.61 -31.06 13.13
C VAL A 29 -12.10 -30.85 12.85
N ILE A 30 -12.48 -29.81 12.12
CA ILE A 30 -13.88 -29.55 11.74
C ILE A 30 -14.42 -30.65 10.82
N ILE A 31 -13.61 -31.18 9.89
CA ILE A 31 -14.00 -32.33 9.07
C ILE A 31 -14.29 -33.55 9.94
N CYS A 32 -13.40 -33.88 10.90
CA CYS A 32 -13.62 -34.98 11.83
C CYS A 32 -14.93 -34.81 12.63
N LEU A 33 -15.22 -33.59 13.10
CA LEU A 33 -16.49 -33.28 13.78
C LEU A 33 -17.70 -33.44 12.86
N GLY A 34 -17.59 -33.02 11.59
CA GLY A 34 -18.64 -33.19 10.59
C GLY A 34 -18.91 -34.65 10.23
N VAL A 35 -17.85 -35.47 10.11
CA VAL A 35 -17.97 -36.93 9.91
C VAL A 35 -18.65 -37.59 11.11
N TYR A 36 -18.23 -37.23 12.32
CA TYR A 36 -18.89 -37.70 13.55
C TYR A 36 -20.37 -37.30 13.58
N ALA A 37 -20.69 -36.06 13.19
CA ALA A 37 -22.07 -35.58 13.10
C ALA A 37 -22.92 -36.39 12.12
N LEU A 38 -22.37 -36.82 10.98
CA LEU A 38 -23.07 -37.69 10.02
C LEU A 38 -23.40 -39.06 10.63
N PHE A 39 -22.46 -39.68 11.33
CA PHE A 39 -22.70 -40.96 12.00
C PHE A 39 -23.77 -40.83 13.10
N ALA A 40 -23.71 -39.75 13.89
CA ALA A 40 -24.73 -39.45 14.89
C ALA A 40 -26.10 -39.11 14.27
N ALA A 41 -26.12 -38.55 13.07
CA ALA A 41 -27.37 -38.31 12.35
C ALA A 41 -28.01 -39.61 11.88
N ALA A 42 -27.22 -40.55 11.35
CA ALA A 42 -27.70 -41.86 10.90
C ALA A 42 -28.38 -42.65 12.04
N SER A 43 -27.83 -42.59 13.27
CA SER A 43 -28.44 -43.23 14.43
C SER A 43 -29.71 -42.55 14.94
N SER A 44 -29.95 -41.28 14.61
CA SER A 44 -31.17 -40.56 15.02
C SER A 44 -32.30 -40.63 14.01
N VAL A 45 -32.02 -40.91 12.72
CA VAL A 45 -33.06 -41.08 11.69
C VAL A 45 -34.00 -42.25 12.04
N SER A 46 -33.49 -43.28 12.73
CA SER A 46 -34.28 -44.42 13.19
C SER A 46 -35.37 -44.05 14.21
N HIS A 47 -35.18 -42.96 14.96
CA HIS A 47 -36.10 -42.51 16.00
C HIS A 47 -37.04 -41.40 15.54
N SER A 48 -36.55 -40.45 14.72
CA SER A 48 -37.40 -39.46 14.08
C SER A 48 -36.78 -38.91 12.80
N THR A 49 -37.50 -39.08 11.69
CA THR A 49 -37.07 -38.66 10.34
C THR A 49 -36.71 -37.17 10.29
N PHE A 50 -37.51 -36.30 10.93
CA PHE A 50 -37.29 -34.85 10.90
C PHE A 50 -35.98 -34.42 11.60
N SER A 51 -35.69 -34.94 12.81
CA SER A 51 -34.45 -34.59 13.52
C SER A 51 -33.22 -35.09 12.78
N GLY A 52 -33.31 -36.28 12.18
CA GLY A 52 -32.24 -36.88 11.39
C GLY A 52 -31.86 -36.00 10.19
N TRP A 53 -32.84 -35.51 9.42
CA TRP A 53 -32.58 -34.61 8.29
C TRP A 53 -31.97 -33.27 8.71
N VAL A 54 -32.45 -32.68 9.81
CA VAL A 54 -31.88 -31.44 10.35
C VAL A 54 -30.43 -31.65 10.75
N MET A 55 -30.09 -32.76 11.41
CA MET A 55 -28.71 -33.08 11.76
C MET A 55 -27.82 -33.36 10.56
N ILE A 56 -28.33 -34.03 9.51
CA ILE A 56 -27.61 -34.20 8.24
C ILE A 56 -27.25 -32.83 7.66
N LEU A 57 -28.17 -31.86 7.66
CA LEU A 57 -27.92 -30.52 7.16
C LEU A 57 -26.79 -29.82 7.93
N PHE A 58 -26.81 -29.89 9.27
CA PHE A 58 -25.71 -29.34 10.09
C PHE A 58 -24.38 -30.07 9.86
N ALA A 59 -24.41 -31.40 9.73
CA ALA A 59 -23.22 -32.21 9.47
C ALA A 59 -22.59 -31.89 8.11
N LEU A 60 -23.40 -31.77 7.05
CA LEU A 60 -22.96 -31.35 5.72
C LEU A 60 -22.41 -29.92 5.75
N GLY A 61 -23.05 -29.02 6.50
CA GLY A 61 -22.56 -27.64 6.69
C GLY A 61 -21.19 -27.59 7.37
N LEU A 62 -20.98 -28.39 8.42
CA LEU A 62 -19.68 -28.52 9.09
C LEU A 62 -18.62 -29.13 8.15
N LEU A 63 -18.97 -30.18 7.40
CA LEU A 63 -18.05 -30.79 6.43
C LEU A 63 -17.64 -29.82 5.32
N ALA A 64 -18.61 -29.12 4.72
CA ALA A 64 -18.33 -28.14 3.67
C ALA A 64 -17.44 -27.01 4.20
N SER A 65 -17.73 -26.49 5.41
CA SER A 65 -16.92 -25.48 6.08
C SER A 65 -15.51 -25.98 6.40
N GLY A 66 -15.38 -27.22 6.87
CA GLY A 66 -14.10 -27.88 7.16
C GLY A 66 -13.25 -28.08 5.91
N ILE A 67 -13.83 -28.60 4.83
CA ILE A 67 -13.17 -28.78 3.53
C ILE A 67 -12.70 -27.44 2.96
N MET A 68 -13.57 -26.42 2.94
CA MET A 68 -13.22 -25.07 2.47
C MET A 68 -12.10 -24.46 3.32
N THR A 69 -12.15 -24.62 4.64
CA THR A 69 -11.11 -24.14 5.55
C THR A 69 -9.77 -24.83 5.31
N THR A 70 -9.78 -26.16 5.17
CA THR A 70 -8.57 -26.96 4.89
C THR A 70 -7.97 -26.55 3.54
N TYR A 71 -8.81 -26.41 2.52
CA TYR A 71 -8.39 -25.93 1.20
C TYR A 71 -7.74 -24.55 1.27
N ARG A 72 -8.35 -23.59 1.97
CA ARG A 72 -7.78 -22.24 2.15
C ARG A 72 -6.44 -22.30 2.89
N GLY A 73 -6.33 -23.09 3.94
CA GLY A 73 -5.09 -23.27 4.70
C GLY A 73 -3.96 -23.86 3.86
N ILE A 74 -4.22 -24.96 3.14
CA ILE A 74 -3.25 -25.60 2.23
C ILE A 74 -2.91 -24.68 1.07
N SER A 75 -3.90 -24.01 0.49
CA SER A 75 -3.67 -23.06 -0.59
C SER A 75 -2.81 -21.89 -0.12
N ALA A 76 -2.96 -21.39 1.10
CA ALA A 76 -2.12 -20.33 1.64
C ALA A 76 -0.66 -20.76 1.85
N THR A 77 -0.41 -22.04 2.16
CA THR A 77 0.97 -22.54 2.30
C THR A 77 1.65 -22.79 0.95
N LEU A 78 0.89 -23.18 -0.07
CA LEU A 78 1.41 -23.56 -1.40
C LEU A 78 1.39 -22.40 -2.42
N LYS A 79 0.31 -21.62 -2.46
CA LYS A 79 0.09 -20.57 -3.48
C LYS A 79 0.55 -19.21 -2.96
N TYR A 80 1.87 -19.03 -2.97
CA TYR A 80 2.48 -17.72 -2.82
C TYR A 80 3.44 -17.51 -3.99
N PHE A 81 2.93 -16.84 -5.02
CA PHE A 81 3.66 -16.54 -6.25
C PHE A 81 3.78 -15.03 -6.38
N VAL A 82 4.99 -14.54 -6.61
CA VAL A 82 5.29 -13.12 -6.78
C VAL A 82 6.03 -12.98 -8.10
N GLY A 83 5.51 -12.16 -9.01
CA GLY A 83 6.19 -11.81 -10.26
C GLY A 83 7.34 -10.81 -10.06
N ARG A 84 8.12 -10.59 -11.11
CA ARG A 84 9.37 -9.79 -11.05
C ARG A 84 9.16 -8.30 -10.72
N ASN A 85 8.03 -7.73 -11.11
CA ASN A 85 7.76 -6.28 -10.96
C ASN A 85 7.08 -5.93 -9.63
N HIS A 86 6.70 -6.93 -8.82
CA HIS A 86 6.12 -6.68 -7.50
C HIS A 86 7.18 -6.27 -6.48
N PRO A 87 6.84 -5.47 -5.45
CA PRO A 87 5.49 -4.99 -5.09
C PRO A 87 4.96 -3.90 -6.02
N THR A 88 3.71 -3.48 -5.88
CA THR A 88 3.15 -2.32 -6.61
C THR A 88 3.99 -1.05 -6.52
N SER A 89 3.95 -0.27 -7.58
CA SER A 89 4.55 1.06 -7.67
C SER A 89 3.91 2.05 -6.69
N LEU A 90 4.68 3.06 -6.24
CA LEU A 90 4.18 4.11 -5.35
C LEU A 90 3.19 5.01 -6.08
N ALA A 91 3.52 5.37 -7.32
CA ALA A 91 2.69 6.13 -8.24
C ALA A 91 2.63 5.45 -9.61
N HIS A 92 1.89 6.04 -10.56
CA HIS A 92 1.80 5.55 -11.93
C HIS A 92 3.19 5.41 -12.56
N ASN A 93 3.50 4.23 -13.07
CA ASN A 93 4.80 3.94 -13.68
C ASN A 93 4.74 4.19 -15.20
N HIS A 94 5.51 5.16 -15.66
CA HIS A 94 5.64 5.54 -17.08
C HIS A 94 6.73 4.76 -17.83
N SER A 95 7.34 3.72 -17.24
CA SER A 95 8.33 2.92 -17.97
C SER A 95 7.70 2.28 -19.23
N ASN A 96 8.26 2.58 -20.41
CA ASN A 96 7.79 2.17 -21.75
C ASN A 96 7.63 0.65 -22.00
N THR A 97 7.83 -0.22 -21.00
CA THR A 97 7.99 -1.67 -21.17
C THR A 97 6.91 -2.50 -20.47
N SER A 98 5.95 -1.89 -19.75
CA SER A 98 5.03 -2.66 -18.90
C SER A 98 3.56 -2.48 -19.25
N GLU A 99 2.95 -3.50 -19.89
CA GLU A 99 1.48 -3.68 -19.88
C GLU A 99 0.90 -3.65 -18.45
N HIS A 100 1.74 -3.99 -17.45
CA HIS A 100 1.44 -3.93 -16.02
C HIS A 100 1.23 -2.51 -15.48
N ALA A 101 1.75 -1.45 -16.12
CA ALA A 101 1.58 -0.07 -15.64
C ALA A 101 0.11 0.35 -15.57
N TYR A 102 -0.69 -0.01 -16.59
CA TYR A 102 -2.13 0.29 -16.62
C TYR A 102 -2.92 -0.55 -15.61
N GLN A 103 -2.47 -1.77 -15.31
CA GLN A 103 -3.12 -2.65 -14.32
C GLN A 103 -2.82 -2.19 -12.89
N GLU A 104 -1.61 -1.66 -12.64
CA GLU A 104 -1.20 -1.13 -11.34
C GLU A 104 -1.90 0.18 -10.98
N ASP A 105 -2.34 0.98 -11.95
CA ASP A 105 -2.90 2.32 -11.74
C ASP A 105 -4.10 2.33 -10.78
N THR A 106 -4.86 1.24 -10.74
CA THR A 106 -6.00 1.10 -9.81
C THR A 106 -5.56 0.95 -8.34
N TYR A 107 -4.31 0.55 -8.10
CA TYR A 107 -3.79 0.18 -6.78
C TYR A 107 -2.67 1.10 -6.27
N VAL A 108 -2.22 2.09 -7.05
CA VAL A 108 -1.19 3.04 -6.59
C VAL A 108 -1.72 3.96 -5.50
N ALA A 109 -0.88 4.28 -4.52
CA ALA A 109 -1.26 5.09 -3.36
C ALA A 109 -1.01 6.59 -3.56
N TYR A 110 -0.08 6.96 -4.43
CA TYR A 110 0.41 8.33 -4.60
C TYR A 110 0.37 8.78 -6.07
N SER A 111 0.47 10.09 -6.27
CA SER A 111 0.76 10.70 -7.57
C SER A 111 2.20 11.17 -7.63
N GLU A 112 2.71 11.42 -8.86
CA GLU A 112 4.02 12.04 -9.10
C GLU A 112 4.22 13.28 -8.22
N GLY A 113 3.29 14.24 -8.29
CA GLY A 113 3.36 15.48 -7.53
C GLY A 113 3.39 15.24 -6.01
N THR A 114 2.68 14.22 -5.52
CA THR A 114 2.68 13.88 -4.09
C THR A 114 4.06 13.37 -3.63
N ILE A 115 4.71 12.53 -4.42
CA ILE A 115 6.05 11.99 -4.09
C ILE A 115 7.09 13.12 -4.16
N THR A 116 7.05 13.95 -5.19
CA THR A 116 7.93 15.13 -5.32
C THR A 116 7.77 16.06 -4.12
N ASP A 117 6.52 16.35 -3.74
CA ASP A 117 6.19 17.13 -2.54
C ASP A 117 6.75 16.53 -1.25
N MET A 118 6.74 15.20 -1.13
CA MET A 118 7.30 14.52 0.04
C MET A 118 8.82 14.70 0.11
N LEU A 119 9.52 14.54 -1.02
CA LEU A 119 10.97 14.64 -1.10
C LEU A 119 11.44 16.09 -0.86
N VAL A 120 10.89 17.04 -1.62
CA VAL A 120 11.26 18.46 -1.53
C VAL A 120 10.81 19.05 -0.19
N GLY A 121 9.58 18.75 0.22
CA GLY A 121 8.98 19.31 1.44
C GLY A 121 9.42 18.60 2.73
N ARG A 122 10.21 17.52 2.64
CA ARG A 122 10.61 16.68 3.78
C ARG A 122 9.41 16.30 4.67
N LYS A 123 8.31 15.95 4.01
CA LYS A 123 7.01 15.62 4.62
C LYS A 123 6.54 14.25 4.11
N ASN A 124 5.70 13.56 4.87
CA ASN A 124 5.12 12.29 4.43
C ASN A 124 3.60 12.41 4.34
N ALA A 125 3.05 12.39 3.12
CA ALA A 125 1.61 12.53 2.90
C ALA A 125 0.79 11.32 3.38
N THR A 126 1.44 10.21 3.75
CA THR A 126 0.80 9.05 4.38
C THR A 126 0.32 9.38 5.79
N PHE A 127 0.94 10.35 6.46
CA PHE A 127 0.60 10.78 7.82
C PHE A 127 -0.55 11.78 7.76
N VAL A 128 -1.74 11.29 7.48
CA VAL A 128 -2.97 12.08 7.44
C VAL A 128 -3.54 12.23 8.84
N GLU A 129 -3.94 13.46 9.18
CA GLU A 129 -4.61 13.74 10.44
C GLU A 129 -5.91 12.94 10.58
N PRO A 130 -6.15 12.28 11.73
CA PRO A 130 -7.38 11.57 11.98
C PRO A 130 -8.59 12.52 11.90
N LYS A 131 -9.67 12.07 11.28
CA LYS A 131 -10.91 12.86 11.18
C LYS A 131 -12.02 12.25 12.03
N GLY A 132 -12.48 12.99 13.02
CA GLY A 132 -13.65 12.66 13.84
C GLY A 132 -13.30 12.27 15.28
N PHE A 133 -14.31 12.36 16.16
CA PHE A 133 -14.13 12.20 17.61
C PHE A 133 -13.46 10.87 18.00
N LEU A 134 -13.96 9.74 17.50
CA LEU A 134 -13.42 8.41 17.81
C LEU A 134 -11.95 8.25 17.37
N ALA A 135 -11.60 8.84 16.22
CA ALA A 135 -10.23 8.80 15.73
C ALA A 135 -9.32 9.65 16.62
N HIS A 136 -9.73 10.87 16.99
CA HIS A 136 -8.97 11.71 17.93
C HIS A 136 -8.75 11.01 19.28
N THR A 137 -9.77 10.37 19.85
CA THR A 137 -9.63 9.64 21.12
C THR A 137 -8.65 8.48 21.00
N LEU A 138 -8.71 7.73 19.88
CA LEU A 138 -7.80 6.61 19.65
C LEU A 138 -6.35 7.09 19.49
N HIS A 139 -6.14 8.17 18.74
CA HIS A 139 -4.81 8.75 18.52
C HIS A 139 -4.27 9.47 19.77
N SER A 140 -5.12 9.90 20.70
CA SER A 140 -4.66 10.35 22.03
C SER A 140 -4.11 9.21 22.88
N ILE A 141 -4.64 7.98 22.73
CA ILE A 141 -4.16 6.80 23.47
C ILE A 141 -2.94 6.18 22.77
N PHE A 142 -2.96 6.12 21.44
CA PHE A 142 -1.89 5.56 20.60
C PHE A 142 -1.40 6.62 19.59
N PRO A 143 -0.56 7.58 20.01
CA PRO A 143 -0.11 8.66 19.13
C PRO A 143 0.65 8.15 17.90
N SER A 144 1.48 7.12 18.08
CA SER A 144 2.27 6.51 17.00
C SER A 144 1.43 5.82 15.92
N LEU A 145 0.13 5.64 16.13
CA LEU A 145 -0.77 5.02 15.14
C LEU A 145 -0.85 5.84 13.85
N ILE A 146 -0.61 7.16 13.90
CA ILE A 146 -0.56 8.03 12.71
C ILE A 146 0.52 7.58 11.74
N TYR A 147 1.57 6.91 12.21
CA TYR A 147 2.71 6.50 11.39
C TYR A 147 2.54 5.12 10.76
N MET A 148 1.51 4.36 11.13
CA MET A 148 1.28 3.01 10.62
C MET A 148 0.63 3.00 9.23
N PRO A 149 0.71 1.91 8.44
CA PRO A 149 -0.10 1.75 7.23
C PRO A 149 -1.61 1.85 7.48
N TYR A 150 -2.39 2.30 6.49
CA TYR A 150 -3.86 2.41 6.61
C TYR A 150 -4.56 1.13 7.09
N PRO A 151 -4.20 -0.08 6.64
CA PRO A 151 -4.86 -1.30 7.12
C PRO A 151 -4.75 -1.51 8.63
N ILE A 152 -3.59 -1.19 9.22
CA ILE A 152 -3.36 -1.29 10.68
C ILE A 152 -4.13 -0.18 11.41
N ARG A 153 -4.15 1.05 10.88
CA ARG A 153 -4.98 2.15 11.43
C ARG A 153 -6.46 1.79 11.43
N ASN A 154 -6.94 1.23 10.33
CA ASN A 154 -8.32 0.82 10.16
C ASN A 154 -8.71 -0.30 11.12
N LEU A 155 -7.82 -1.25 11.40
CA LEU A 155 -8.05 -2.29 12.41
C LEU A 155 -8.35 -1.67 13.77
N ALA A 156 -7.49 -0.76 14.24
CA ALA A 156 -7.65 -0.11 15.53
C ALA A 156 -8.92 0.78 15.57
N GLN A 157 -9.19 1.53 14.51
CA GLN A 157 -10.39 2.37 14.40
C GLN A 157 -11.68 1.54 14.33
N ARG A 158 -11.70 0.38 13.65
CA ARG A 158 -12.85 -0.52 13.58
C ARG A 158 -13.15 -1.16 14.93
N LEU A 159 -12.12 -1.54 15.70
CA LEU A 159 -12.29 -2.04 17.06
C LEU A 159 -12.84 -0.96 18.01
N CYS A 160 -12.29 0.26 17.93
CA CYS A 160 -12.79 1.39 18.69
C CYS A 160 -14.25 1.72 18.33
N ALA A 161 -14.60 1.70 17.04
CA ALA A 161 -15.97 1.89 16.58
C ALA A 161 -16.93 0.78 17.06
N ALA A 162 -16.49 -0.48 17.11
CA ALA A 162 -17.28 -1.59 17.65
C ALA A 162 -17.59 -1.38 19.15
N TRP A 163 -16.61 -0.89 19.92
CA TRP A 163 -16.81 -0.51 21.32
C TRP A 163 -17.74 0.69 21.49
N ALA A 164 -17.57 1.74 20.68
CA ALA A 164 -18.46 2.89 20.70
C ALA A 164 -19.91 2.48 20.41
N ASN A 165 -20.13 1.67 19.37
CA ASN A 165 -21.45 1.12 19.03
C ASN A 165 -22.02 0.24 20.15
N THR A 166 -21.17 -0.57 20.80
CA THR A 166 -21.58 -1.38 21.95
C THR A 166 -22.03 -0.50 23.12
N ALA A 167 -21.29 0.57 23.42
CA ALA A 167 -21.65 1.52 24.48
C ALA A 167 -22.98 2.24 24.18
N VAL A 168 -23.17 2.69 22.94
CA VAL A 168 -24.44 3.28 22.50
C VAL A 168 -25.60 2.28 22.62
N ALA A 169 -25.40 1.04 22.18
CA ALA A 169 -26.41 -0.01 22.29
C ALA A 169 -26.78 -0.31 23.75
N LEU A 170 -25.80 -0.33 24.66
CA LEU A 170 -26.03 -0.52 26.09
C LEU A 170 -26.75 0.67 26.73
N LEU A 171 -26.43 1.90 26.32
CA LEU A 171 -27.13 3.11 26.77
C LEU A 171 -28.60 3.06 26.33
N CYS A 172 -28.85 2.80 25.04
CA CYS A 172 -30.19 2.62 24.50
C CYS A 172 -30.95 1.50 25.26
N TYR A 173 -30.30 0.37 25.51
CA TYR A 173 -30.89 -0.71 26.30
C TYR A 173 -31.19 -0.30 27.74
N GLY A 174 -30.33 0.50 28.37
CA GLY A 174 -30.56 1.07 29.70
C GLY A 174 -31.79 1.98 29.73
N LEU A 175 -32.01 2.79 28.69
CA LEU A 175 -33.23 3.61 28.55
C LEU A 175 -34.47 2.74 28.37
N VAL A 176 -34.40 1.71 27.52
CA VAL A 176 -35.50 0.75 27.34
C VAL A 176 -35.81 0.04 28.66
N ALA A 177 -34.79 -0.37 29.40
CA ALA A 177 -34.92 -0.99 30.73
C ALA A 177 -35.60 -0.02 31.71
N PHE A 178 -35.17 1.24 31.73
CA PHE A 178 -35.77 2.27 32.57
C PHE A 178 -37.27 2.42 32.26
N ILE A 179 -37.63 2.64 30.99
CA ILE A 179 -39.03 2.86 30.58
C ILE A 179 -39.91 1.63 30.87
N SER A 180 -39.40 0.42 30.59
CA SER A 180 -40.16 -0.81 30.76
C SER A 180 -40.31 -1.26 32.21
N LEU A 181 -39.30 -1.04 33.06
CA LEU A 181 -39.29 -1.51 34.44
C LEU A 181 -39.92 -0.52 35.44
N THR A 182 -39.84 0.78 35.17
CA THR A 182 -40.42 1.84 36.04
C THR A 182 -41.93 1.98 35.90
N GLY A 183 -42.55 1.30 34.93
CA GLY A 183 -44.00 1.16 34.84
C GLY A 183 -44.70 2.12 33.86
N PHE A 184 -43.96 2.87 33.02
CA PHE A 184 -44.57 3.69 31.96
C PHE A 184 -45.43 2.88 30.97
N ILE A 185 -45.18 1.56 30.85
CA ILE A 185 -45.91 0.61 29.99
C ILE A 185 -46.87 -0.28 30.83
N GLY A 186 -46.95 -0.06 32.14
CA GLY A 186 -47.71 -0.89 33.08
C GLY A 186 -47.09 -2.28 33.28
N ILE A 187 -47.89 -3.25 33.74
CA ILE A 187 -47.46 -4.62 34.09
C ILE A 187 -46.86 -5.37 32.89
N LEU A 188 -47.31 -5.02 31.67
CA LEU A 188 -46.79 -5.56 30.41
C LEU A 188 -45.32 -5.19 30.16
N GLY A 189 -44.86 -4.04 30.67
CA GLY A 189 -43.47 -3.61 30.50
C GLY A 189 -42.46 -4.61 31.05
N LYS A 190 -42.72 -5.15 32.26
CA LYS A 190 -41.87 -6.17 32.90
C LYS A 190 -41.89 -7.50 32.14
N GLN A 191 -43.02 -7.87 31.54
CA GLN A 191 -43.13 -9.11 30.78
C GLN A 191 -42.39 -9.04 29.45
N ILE A 192 -42.38 -7.88 28.78
CA ILE A 192 -41.78 -7.70 27.45
C ILE A 192 -40.27 -7.51 27.53
N PHE A 193 -39.76 -7.04 28.67
CA PHE A 193 -38.35 -6.73 28.87
C PHE A 193 -37.34 -7.79 28.34
N PRO A 194 -37.54 -9.10 28.57
CA PRO A 194 -36.63 -10.14 28.05
C PRO A 194 -36.51 -10.16 26.52
N VAL A 195 -37.55 -9.73 25.79
CA VAL A 195 -37.52 -9.63 24.33
C VAL A 195 -36.50 -8.58 23.89
N TYR A 196 -36.47 -7.43 24.56
CA TYR A 196 -35.45 -6.40 24.30
C TYR A 196 -34.05 -6.88 24.63
N SER A 197 -33.89 -7.71 25.66
CA SER A 197 -32.60 -8.32 25.97
C SER A 197 -32.13 -9.26 24.85
N VAL A 198 -33.04 -10.00 24.21
CA VAL A 198 -32.70 -10.84 23.04
C VAL A 198 -32.37 -10.00 21.80
N VAL A 199 -33.12 -8.92 21.57
CA VAL A 199 -32.81 -8.00 20.47
C VAL A 199 -31.42 -7.38 20.66
N LEU A 200 -31.07 -6.99 21.89
CA LEU A 200 -29.74 -6.49 22.21
C LEU A 200 -28.66 -7.56 22.01
N THR A 201 -28.84 -8.79 22.52
CA THR A 201 -27.85 -9.87 22.34
C THR A 201 -27.60 -10.15 20.87
N LEU A 202 -28.65 -10.28 20.06
CA LEU A 202 -28.54 -10.48 18.62
C LEU A 202 -27.88 -9.29 17.92
N GLY A 203 -28.26 -8.07 18.29
CA GLY A 203 -27.66 -6.84 17.76
C GLY A 203 -26.16 -6.77 18.04
N LEU A 204 -25.75 -6.98 19.30
CA LEU A 204 -24.34 -7.06 19.70
C LEU A 204 -23.61 -8.17 18.94
N MET A 205 -24.19 -9.36 18.87
CA MET A 205 -23.60 -10.51 18.16
C MET A 205 -23.35 -10.18 16.68
N VAL A 206 -24.34 -9.64 15.97
CA VAL A 206 -24.21 -9.26 14.56
C VAL A 206 -23.16 -8.16 14.39
N MET A 207 -23.12 -7.16 15.27
CA MET A 207 -22.10 -6.10 15.21
C MET A 207 -20.67 -6.65 15.32
N TRP A 208 -20.42 -7.58 16.24
CA TRP A 208 -19.09 -8.19 16.40
C TRP A 208 -18.74 -9.15 15.25
N ILE A 209 -19.71 -9.89 14.68
CA ILE A 209 -19.50 -10.69 13.45
C ILE A 209 -19.12 -9.78 12.27
N LEU A 210 -19.87 -8.69 12.06
CA LEU A 210 -19.61 -7.73 10.99
C LEU A 210 -18.26 -7.04 11.17
N THR A 211 -17.84 -6.80 12.42
CA THR A 211 -16.50 -6.26 12.71
C THR A 211 -15.44 -7.24 12.23
N GLY A 212 -15.51 -8.51 12.63
CA GLY A 212 -14.58 -9.55 12.16
C GLY A 212 -14.49 -9.65 10.64
N LEU A 213 -15.63 -9.68 9.94
CA LEU A 213 -15.67 -9.74 8.47
C LEU A 213 -15.07 -8.51 7.78
N ARG A 214 -15.20 -7.32 8.37
CA ARG A 214 -14.65 -6.10 7.78
C ARG A 214 -13.13 -6.05 7.89
N LEU A 215 -12.52 -6.61 8.95
CA LEU A 215 -11.07 -6.58 9.17
C LEU A 215 -10.24 -7.16 8.00
N SER A 216 -10.78 -8.05 7.18
CA SER A 216 -10.06 -8.64 6.03
C SER A 216 -9.88 -7.70 4.84
N ARG A 217 -10.53 -6.53 4.82
CA ARG A 217 -10.42 -5.56 3.72
C ARG A 217 -9.15 -4.71 3.86
N MET A 218 -8.09 -5.14 3.20
CA MET A 218 -6.76 -4.48 3.21
C MET A 218 -6.67 -3.25 2.28
N ALA A 219 -7.66 -3.03 1.41
CA ALA A 219 -7.65 -1.92 0.43
C ALA A 219 -8.44 -0.67 0.87
N ASP A 220 -9.18 -0.72 1.98
CA ASP A 220 -9.99 0.42 2.42
C ASP A 220 -9.08 1.54 2.96
N THR A 221 -9.27 2.78 2.49
CA THR A 221 -8.58 3.98 3.02
C THR A 221 -9.47 4.81 3.94
N ARG A 222 -10.74 4.38 4.14
CA ARG A 222 -11.74 5.09 4.93
C ARG A 222 -12.42 4.16 5.94
N VAL A 223 -12.59 4.63 7.16
CA VAL A 223 -13.41 3.96 8.18
C VAL A 223 -14.80 4.61 8.23
N PRO A 224 -15.88 3.82 8.35
CA PRO A 224 -17.22 4.35 8.54
C PRO A 224 -17.28 5.25 9.78
N ARG A 225 -17.88 6.43 9.61
CA ARG A 225 -18.09 7.41 10.68
C ARG A 225 -19.41 7.10 11.36
N LEU A 226 -19.43 7.16 12.69
CA LEU A 226 -20.69 7.24 13.40
C LEU A 226 -21.29 8.63 13.11
N SER A 227 -22.41 8.69 12.39
CA SER A 227 -23.07 9.96 12.13
C SER A 227 -23.79 10.43 13.39
N ASN A 228 -23.60 11.68 13.80
CA ASN A 228 -24.32 12.27 14.94
C ASN A 228 -25.85 12.18 14.76
N SER A 229 -26.32 12.24 13.50
CA SER A 229 -27.73 12.07 13.15
C SER A 229 -28.23 10.64 13.42
N GLU A 230 -27.42 9.62 13.08
CA GLU A 230 -27.76 8.22 13.33
C GLU A 230 -27.84 7.93 14.84
N PHE A 231 -26.92 8.51 15.63
CA PHE A 231 -26.91 8.39 17.09
C PHE A 231 -28.18 9.00 17.72
N ILE A 232 -28.54 10.24 17.36
CA ILE A 232 -29.75 10.89 17.89
C ILE A 232 -31.00 10.11 17.50
N ARG A 233 -31.07 9.62 16.26
CA ARG A 233 -32.23 8.87 15.76
C ARG A 233 -32.38 7.52 16.47
N THR A 234 -31.28 6.82 16.75
CA THR A 234 -31.30 5.57 17.51
C THR A 234 -31.66 5.78 18.98
N LEU A 235 -31.24 6.89 19.59
CA LEU A 235 -31.61 7.25 20.96
C LEU A 235 -33.11 7.58 21.08
N ILE A 236 -33.64 8.39 20.16
CA ILE A 236 -35.08 8.70 20.09
C ILE A 236 -35.88 7.42 19.84
N ALA A 237 -35.42 6.55 18.93
CA ALA A 237 -36.05 5.27 18.68
C ALA A 237 -36.05 4.40 19.95
N ALA A 238 -34.95 4.32 20.70
CA ALA A 238 -34.88 3.55 21.94
C ALA A 238 -35.84 4.06 23.03
N ALA A 239 -36.19 5.35 23.04
CA ALA A 239 -37.18 5.90 23.95
C ALA A 239 -38.63 5.62 23.51
N VAL A 240 -38.92 5.72 22.21
CA VAL A 240 -40.30 5.61 21.68
C VAL A 240 -40.72 4.17 21.41
N LEU A 241 -39.80 3.34 20.92
CA LEU A 241 -40.05 1.97 20.46
C LEU A 241 -40.61 1.04 21.56
N PRO A 242 -40.18 1.14 22.84
CA PRO A 242 -40.76 0.34 23.91
C PRO A 242 -42.25 0.60 24.13
N VAL A 243 -42.65 1.87 24.03
CA VAL A 243 -44.04 2.29 24.18
C VAL A 243 -44.88 1.81 23.01
N GLY A 244 -44.37 1.96 21.78
CA GLY A 244 -45.03 1.45 20.56
C GLY A 244 -45.25 -0.06 20.59
N ILE A 245 -44.22 -0.83 20.96
CA ILE A 245 -44.33 -2.30 21.07
C ILE A 245 -45.29 -2.71 22.21
N GLY A 246 -45.30 -1.98 23.33
CA GLY A 246 -46.27 -2.20 24.40
C GLY A 246 -47.72 -2.03 23.94
N LEU A 247 -48.00 -1.02 23.11
CA LEU A 247 -49.33 -0.80 22.53
C LEU A 247 -49.72 -1.90 21.53
N VAL A 248 -48.80 -2.30 20.65
CA VAL A 248 -49.03 -3.39 19.70
C VAL A 248 -49.28 -4.72 20.41
N LEU A 249 -48.55 -5.00 21.49
CA LEU A 249 -48.76 -6.22 22.28
C LEU A 249 -50.09 -6.22 23.04
N LYS A 250 -50.53 -5.06 23.52
CA LYS A 250 -51.86 -4.92 24.10
C LYS A 250 -52.95 -5.23 23.06
N LEU A 251 -52.79 -4.76 21.83
CA LEU A 251 -53.71 -5.06 20.72
C LEU A 251 -53.66 -6.55 20.33
N SER A 252 -52.47 -7.15 20.27
CA SER A 252 -52.33 -8.57 19.91
C SER A 252 -52.88 -9.51 20.98
N MET A 253 -52.83 -9.14 22.26
CA MET A 253 -53.48 -9.89 23.34
C MET A 253 -55.00 -9.88 23.22
N VAL A 254 -55.59 -8.80 22.70
CA VAL A 254 -57.04 -8.70 22.42
C VAL A 254 -57.43 -9.59 21.24
N VAL A 255 -56.59 -9.71 20.21
CA VAL A 255 -56.90 -10.47 18.98
C VAL A 255 -56.54 -11.96 19.09
N ALA A 256 -55.39 -12.31 19.66
CA ALA A 256 -54.83 -13.68 19.64
C ALA A 256 -54.99 -14.45 20.97
N GLY A 257 -55.50 -13.80 22.02
CA GLY A 257 -55.67 -14.36 23.36
C GLY A 257 -54.42 -14.23 24.23
N THR A 258 -54.62 -13.89 25.51
CA THR A 258 -53.56 -13.57 26.48
C THR A 258 -52.59 -14.73 26.72
N THR A 259 -53.09 -15.96 26.83
CA THR A 259 -52.29 -17.16 27.15
C THR A 259 -51.27 -17.52 26.05
N ARG A 260 -51.61 -17.35 24.77
CA ARG A 260 -50.69 -17.63 23.65
C ARG A 260 -49.54 -16.62 23.62
N VAL A 261 -49.85 -15.34 23.81
CA VAL A 261 -48.86 -14.26 23.84
C VAL A 261 -47.93 -14.39 25.05
N THR A 262 -48.44 -14.68 26.23
CA THR A 262 -47.61 -14.87 27.44
C THR A 262 -46.70 -16.09 27.34
N ASN A 263 -47.17 -17.19 26.75
CA ASN A 263 -46.34 -18.37 26.53
C ASN A 263 -45.19 -18.09 25.56
N PHE A 264 -45.44 -17.34 24.47
CA PHE A 264 -44.41 -16.93 23.53
C PHE A 264 -43.35 -16.02 24.20
N ILE A 265 -43.78 -15.07 25.02
CA ILE A 265 -42.88 -14.17 25.78
C ILE A 265 -42.03 -14.96 26.79
N SER A 266 -42.62 -15.95 27.46
CA SER A 266 -41.94 -16.76 28.48
C SER A 266 -40.73 -17.54 27.93
N TYR A 267 -40.72 -17.85 26.63
CA TYR A 267 -39.57 -18.47 25.96
C TYR A 267 -38.33 -17.57 26.02
N PHE A 268 -38.50 -16.27 25.75
CA PHE A 268 -37.40 -15.30 25.77
C PHE A 268 -36.90 -15.01 27.18
N SER A 269 -37.75 -15.11 28.19
CA SER A 269 -37.36 -14.97 29.60
C SER A 269 -36.47 -16.11 30.11
N LYS A 270 -36.55 -17.29 29.50
CA LYS A 270 -35.73 -18.47 29.85
C LYS A 270 -34.37 -18.49 29.14
N LEU A 271 -34.17 -17.62 28.15
CA LEU A 271 -32.85 -17.36 27.59
C LEU A 271 -32.10 -16.47 28.60
N HIS A 272 -31.04 -16.99 29.21
CA HIS A 272 -30.18 -16.27 30.17
C HIS A 272 -29.41 -15.13 29.48
N ASN A 273 -30.12 -14.12 28.97
CA ASN A 273 -29.60 -13.10 28.06
C ASN A 273 -28.55 -12.22 28.71
N SER A 274 -28.66 -11.94 30.02
CA SER A 274 -27.65 -11.21 30.77
C SER A 274 -26.27 -11.89 30.73
N VAL A 275 -26.24 -13.22 30.81
CA VAL A 275 -25.00 -14.01 30.72
C VAL A 275 -24.40 -13.89 29.31
N PHE A 276 -25.22 -13.92 28.26
CA PHE A 276 -24.74 -13.75 26.88
C PHE A 276 -24.22 -12.34 26.60
N ILE A 277 -24.91 -11.29 27.09
CA ILE A 277 -24.42 -9.91 26.99
C ILE A 277 -23.08 -9.79 27.71
N ALA A 278 -22.98 -10.31 28.94
CA ALA A 278 -21.73 -10.31 29.70
C ALA A 278 -20.62 -11.09 28.99
N ALA A 279 -20.92 -12.27 28.44
CA ALA A 279 -19.96 -13.08 27.68
C ALA A 279 -19.45 -12.36 26.43
N ILE A 280 -20.33 -11.66 25.69
CA ILE A 280 -19.92 -10.85 24.54
C ILE A 280 -18.99 -9.72 24.98
N ILE A 281 -19.34 -8.98 26.04
CA ILE A 281 -18.54 -7.84 26.51
C ILE A 281 -17.18 -8.31 27.03
N VAL A 282 -17.16 -9.33 27.88
CA VAL A 282 -15.91 -9.89 28.44
C VAL A 282 -15.06 -10.51 27.34
N GLY A 283 -15.66 -11.28 26.44
CA GLY A 283 -14.96 -11.88 25.30
C GLY A 283 -14.40 -10.82 24.35
N ALA A 284 -15.15 -9.77 24.04
CA ALA A 284 -14.68 -8.63 23.26
C ALA A 284 -13.53 -7.90 23.98
N ALA A 285 -13.60 -7.71 25.29
CA ALA A 285 -12.52 -7.11 26.08
C ALA A 285 -11.23 -7.93 26.01
N LEU A 286 -11.33 -9.25 26.13
CA LEU A 286 -10.17 -10.14 26.01
C LEU A 286 -9.57 -10.13 24.61
N VAL A 287 -10.39 -10.21 23.56
CA VAL A 287 -9.91 -10.13 22.16
C VAL A 287 -9.24 -8.79 21.90
N THR A 288 -9.88 -7.69 22.29
CA THR A 288 -9.31 -6.36 22.10
C THR A 288 -8.04 -6.13 22.90
N LEU A 289 -7.89 -6.73 24.09
CA LEU A 289 -6.65 -6.71 24.86
C LEU A 289 -5.51 -7.41 24.10
N ILE A 290 -5.75 -8.61 23.57
CA ILE A 290 -4.74 -9.35 22.77
C ILE A 290 -4.32 -8.52 21.56
N LEU A 291 -5.28 -7.92 20.85
CA LEU A 291 -4.99 -7.08 19.69
C LEU A 291 -4.29 -5.78 20.06
N ALA A 292 -4.62 -5.16 21.19
CA ALA A 292 -3.96 -3.96 21.68
C ALA A 292 -2.49 -4.24 22.06
N LEU A 293 -2.20 -5.40 22.67
CA LEU A 293 -0.83 -5.82 22.96
C LEU A 293 -0.01 -6.00 21.68
N MET A 294 -0.57 -6.71 20.69
CA MET A 294 0.08 -6.90 19.38
C MET A 294 0.29 -5.57 18.66
N LEU A 295 -0.72 -4.69 18.66
CA LEU A 295 -0.65 -3.36 18.07
C LEU A 295 0.44 -2.52 18.75
N ASN A 296 0.48 -2.48 20.09
CA ASN A 296 1.47 -1.71 20.83
C ASN A 296 2.91 -2.15 20.51
N LYS A 297 3.15 -3.46 20.39
CA LYS A 297 4.46 -3.99 19.97
C LYS A 297 4.83 -3.65 18.53
N ARG A 298 3.84 -3.58 17.63
CA ARG A 298 4.09 -3.10 16.26
C ARG A 298 4.38 -1.60 16.22
N LEU A 299 3.69 -0.81 17.04
CA LEU A 299 3.85 0.64 17.14
C LEU A 299 5.22 1.03 17.69
N SER A 300 5.81 0.25 18.60
CA SER A 300 7.15 0.52 19.13
C SER A 300 8.27 0.35 18.09
N LEU A 301 8.00 -0.32 16.96
CA LEU A 301 8.95 -0.47 15.85
C LEU A 301 8.85 0.69 14.84
N SER A 302 7.98 1.67 15.07
CA SER A 302 7.81 2.81 14.17
C SER A 302 8.97 3.79 14.31
N ASN A 303 9.65 4.12 13.21
CA ASN A 303 10.66 5.17 13.17
C ASN A 303 10.33 6.20 12.08
N PRO A 304 9.38 7.13 12.34
CA PRO A 304 8.82 8.02 11.31
C PRO A 304 9.78 9.16 10.95
N LYS A 305 10.95 8.81 10.39
CA LYS A 305 11.91 9.77 9.85
C LYS A 305 11.43 10.29 8.50
N VAL A 306 11.64 11.57 8.27
CA VAL A 306 11.35 12.23 7.00
C VAL A 306 12.56 13.04 6.54
N GLU A 307 13.67 12.34 6.34
CA GLU A 307 14.95 12.93 5.97
C GLU A 307 15.32 12.59 4.53
N VAL A 308 15.96 13.54 3.85
CA VAL A 308 16.43 13.39 2.48
C VAL A 308 17.86 13.91 2.36
N SER A 309 18.62 13.35 1.44
CA SER A 309 19.93 13.87 1.02
C SER A 309 19.72 14.78 -0.18
N GLU A 310 20.30 15.97 -0.14
CA GLU A 310 20.08 17.01 -1.14
C GLU A 310 21.42 17.55 -1.65
N LEU A 311 21.58 17.57 -2.98
CA LEU A 311 22.69 18.22 -3.67
C LEU A 311 22.15 19.41 -4.45
N ARG A 312 22.78 20.57 -4.27
CA ARG A 312 22.53 21.76 -5.09
C ARG A 312 23.86 22.46 -5.36
N GLU A 313 24.34 22.33 -6.59
CA GLU A 313 25.61 22.89 -7.03
C GLU A 313 25.42 23.68 -8.33
N ASN A 314 26.49 24.36 -8.76
CA ASN A 314 26.57 24.98 -10.07
C ASN A 314 27.88 24.52 -10.72
N TRP A 315 27.76 23.88 -11.88
CA TRP A 315 28.88 23.37 -12.68
C TRP A 315 28.98 24.16 -13.98
N GLN A 316 30.20 24.43 -14.43
CA GLN A 316 30.47 25.13 -15.69
C GLN A 316 31.34 24.22 -16.54
N GLU A 317 30.73 23.63 -17.56
CA GLU A 317 31.35 22.56 -18.34
C GLU A 317 31.11 22.80 -19.84
N SER A 318 32.05 22.37 -20.68
CA SER A 318 31.96 22.53 -22.14
C SER A 318 31.24 21.35 -22.80
N VAL A 319 29.99 21.09 -22.40
CA VAL A 319 29.18 19.96 -22.86
C VAL A 319 27.81 20.44 -23.37
N HIS A 320 27.32 19.85 -24.45
CA HIS A 320 26.00 20.17 -25.00
C HIS A 320 24.87 19.64 -24.09
N PRO A 321 23.80 20.42 -23.82
CA PRO A 321 22.76 20.02 -22.85
C PRO A 321 22.10 18.67 -23.13
N ASN A 322 21.88 18.29 -24.40
CA ASN A 322 21.35 16.98 -24.76
C ASN A 322 22.19 15.80 -24.24
N GLU A 323 23.52 15.92 -24.22
CA GLU A 323 24.39 14.84 -23.74
C GLU A 323 24.23 14.62 -22.24
N ILE A 324 23.95 15.69 -21.48
CA ILE A 324 23.67 15.62 -20.05
C ILE A 324 22.43 14.76 -19.80
N PHE A 325 21.35 14.99 -20.54
CA PHE A 325 20.10 14.25 -20.38
C PHE A 325 20.20 12.79 -20.84
N ILE A 326 20.94 12.52 -21.92
CA ILE A 326 21.19 11.15 -22.41
C ILE A 326 21.99 10.35 -21.37
N ASN A 327 23.02 10.96 -20.78
CA ASN A 327 23.86 10.31 -19.77
C ASN A 327 23.08 9.98 -18.49
N LEU A 328 22.24 10.92 -18.05
CA LEU A 328 21.40 10.73 -16.87
C LEU A 328 20.53 9.48 -16.99
N ASP A 329 19.86 9.30 -18.12
CA ASP A 329 18.97 8.15 -18.33
C ASP A 329 19.75 6.85 -18.59
N ASN A 330 20.76 6.88 -19.48
CA ASN A 330 21.42 5.67 -19.97
C ASN A 330 22.54 5.13 -19.06
N LEU A 331 23.21 5.97 -18.28
CA LEU A 331 24.35 5.54 -17.46
C LEU A 331 24.03 5.64 -15.97
N VAL A 332 23.62 6.82 -15.50
CA VAL A 332 23.41 7.05 -14.07
C VAL A 332 22.24 6.21 -13.55
N MET A 333 21.09 6.25 -14.24
CA MET A 333 19.90 5.49 -13.81
C MET A 333 20.00 4.00 -14.14
N ALA A 334 20.59 3.64 -15.28
CA ALA A 334 20.72 2.24 -15.69
C ALA A 334 21.66 1.43 -14.79
N ASN A 335 22.77 2.01 -14.32
CA ASN A 335 23.72 1.35 -13.40
C ASN A 335 23.12 1.04 -12.03
N ARG A 336 21.99 1.68 -11.67
CA ARG A 336 21.32 1.54 -10.38
C ARG A 336 20.20 0.50 -10.38
N ARG A 337 20.06 -0.26 -11.47
CA ARG A 337 19.08 -1.36 -11.56
C ARG A 337 19.40 -2.46 -10.55
N TYR A 338 18.40 -2.83 -9.76
CA TYR A 338 18.51 -3.98 -8.88
C TYR A 338 18.11 -5.27 -9.60
N LYS A 339 18.99 -6.27 -9.58
CA LYS A 339 18.77 -7.58 -10.24
C LYS A 339 18.41 -7.45 -11.73
N GLU A 340 19.01 -6.47 -12.41
CA GLU A 340 18.79 -6.18 -13.84
C GLU A 340 17.35 -5.77 -14.20
N VAL A 341 16.48 -5.59 -13.21
CA VAL A 341 15.10 -5.13 -13.42
C VAL A 341 15.12 -3.61 -13.60
N PRO A 342 14.42 -3.05 -14.62
CA PRO A 342 14.37 -1.62 -14.84
C PRO A 342 13.81 -0.86 -13.64
N ASN A 343 14.28 0.36 -13.44
CA ASN A 343 13.76 1.26 -12.41
C ASN A 343 12.33 1.69 -12.75
N ARG A 344 11.58 2.06 -11.71
CA ARG A 344 10.21 2.59 -11.86
C ARG A 344 10.31 4.07 -12.16
N VAL A 345 9.65 4.52 -13.21
CA VAL A 345 9.72 5.90 -13.68
C VAL A 345 8.40 6.58 -13.36
N TYR A 346 8.40 7.46 -12.37
CA TYR A 346 7.21 8.23 -11.98
C TYR A 346 7.08 9.54 -12.76
N LYS A 347 8.20 10.10 -13.21
CA LYS A 347 8.26 11.21 -14.13
C LYS A 347 9.32 10.93 -15.19
N GLU A 348 8.88 10.79 -16.43
CA GLU A 348 9.76 10.64 -17.58
C GLU A 348 10.63 11.90 -17.75
N LEU A 349 11.90 11.69 -18.07
CA LEU A 349 12.80 12.78 -18.40
C LEU A 349 12.41 13.38 -19.76
N LYS A 350 11.72 14.52 -19.75
CA LYS A 350 11.37 15.29 -20.95
C LYS A 350 12.20 16.58 -20.99
N PRO A 351 13.39 16.57 -21.61
CA PRO A 351 14.22 17.75 -21.68
C PRO A 351 13.58 18.80 -22.59
N THR A 352 13.60 20.05 -22.14
CA THR A 352 13.20 21.21 -22.95
C THR A 352 14.41 22.08 -23.19
N LEU A 353 14.65 22.44 -24.45
CA LEU A 353 15.67 23.40 -24.84
C LEU A 353 14.98 24.60 -25.47
N ASN A 354 15.16 25.76 -24.86
CA ASN A 354 14.69 27.03 -25.37
C ASN A 354 15.88 27.78 -25.94
N GLU A 355 16.03 27.72 -27.26
CA GLU A 355 17.01 28.50 -27.99
C GLU A 355 16.55 29.96 -28.09
N GLN A 356 17.42 30.88 -27.70
CA GLN A 356 17.25 32.32 -27.87
C GLN A 356 18.08 32.80 -29.07
N VAL A 357 17.76 33.99 -29.57
CA VAL A 357 18.52 34.62 -30.67
C VAL A 357 19.96 34.86 -30.21
N GLN A 358 20.95 34.58 -31.08
CA GLN A 358 22.41 34.71 -30.85
C GLN A 358 23.11 33.54 -30.13
N ALA A 359 22.75 32.28 -30.45
CA ALA A 359 23.49 31.10 -30.00
C ALA A 359 23.58 30.98 -28.45
N LYS A 360 22.55 31.46 -27.76
CA LYS A 360 22.35 31.27 -26.33
C LYS A 360 21.02 30.59 -26.11
N GLY A 361 20.91 29.76 -25.09
CA GLY A 361 19.65 29.14 -24.75
C GLY A 361 19.60 28.72 -23.29
N SER A 362 18.41 28.33 -22.85
CA SER A 362 18.19 27.71 -21.54
C SER A 362 17.69 26.29 -21.72
N PHE A 363 18.07 25.40 -20.82
CA PHE A 363 17.59 24.02 -20.81
C PHE A 363 17.05 23.67 -19.42
N THR A 364 16.01 22.85 -19.40
CA THR A 364 15.47 22.26 -18.17
C THR A 364 15.06 20.82 -18.42
N GLY A 365 15.29 19.96 -17.44
CA GLY A 365 14.80 18.59 -17.44
C GLY A 365 14.59 18.10 -16.02
N GLU A 366 13.56 17.29 -15.84
CA GLU A 366 13.15 16.78 -14.53
C GLU A 366 12.76 15.31 -14.66
N THR A 367 13.17 14.50 -13.70
CA THR A 367 12.80 13.09 -13.62
C THR A 367 12.65 12.66 -12.17
N LEU A 368 11.76 11.70 -11.95
CA LEU A 368 11.50 11.07 -10.67
C LEU A 368 11.51 9.56 -10.91
N GLN A 369 12.47 8.88 -10.29
CA GLN A 369 12.66 7.45 -10.46
C GLN A 369 12.82 6.74 -9.12
N GLU A 370 12.46 5.48 -9.08
CA GLU A 370 12.67 4.59 -7.95
C GLU A 370 13.41 3.32 -8.39
N VAL A 371 14.50 3.00 -7.69
CA VAL A 371 15.18 1.72 -7.83
C VAL A 371 14.27 0.60 -7.31
N GLN A 372 14.29 -0.55 -7.98
CA GLN A 372 13.39 -1.65 -7.65
C GLN A 372 13.42 -2.02 -6.15
N PRO A 373 12.24 -2.11 -5.50
CA PRO A 373 12.16 -2.32 -4.06
C PRO A 373 12.77 -3.65 -3.64
N LYS A 374 13.62 -3.59 -2.61
CA LYS A 374 14.25 -4.74 -1.99
C LYS A 374 13.46 -5.13 -0.76
N TYR A 375 13.19 -6.42 -0.57
CA TYR A 375 12.56 -6.88 0.66
C TYR A 375 13.45 -6.57 1.86
N LYS A 376 12.87 -5.90 2.86
CA LYS A 376 13.51 -5.62 4.14
C LYS A 376 12.90 -6.57 5.16
N GLU A 377 13.71 -7.50 5.66
CA GLU A 377 13.29 -8.32 6.78
C GLU A 377 12.99 -7.40 7.96
N VAL A 378 11.73 -7.37 8.38
CA VAL A 378 11.34 -6.68 9.61
C VAL A 378 12.07 -7.40 10.73
N GLU A 379 12.89 -6.70 11.51
CA GLU A 379 13.43 -7.22 12.76
C GLU A 379 12.27 -7.40 13.74
N VAL A 380 11.53 -8.50 13.56
CA VAL A 380 10.40 -8.85 14.40
C VAL A 380 10.99 -9.25 15.74
N ASP A 381 10.89 -8.35 16.72
CA ASP A 381 11.15 -8.68 18.12
C ASP A 381 10.42 -9.99 18.45
N GLN A 382 11.09 -10.88 19.18
CA GLN A 382 10.58 -12.18 19.57
C GLN A 382 9.20 -12.05 20.25
N ALA A 383 8.97 -10.95 20.96
CA ALA A 383 7.69 -10.63 21.57
C ALA A 383 6.56 -10.37 20.54
N LEU A 384 6.83 -9.67 19.43
CA LEU A 384 5.83 -9.46 18.37
C LEU A 384 5.50 -10.78 17.66
N ASN A 385 6.50 -11.61 17.39
CA ASN A 385 6.23 -12.91 16.77
C ASN A 385 5.39 -13.82 17.67
N SER A 386 5.70 -13.90 18.97
CA SER A 386 4.94 -14.68 19.94
C SER A 386 3.50 -14.19 20.09
N THR A 387 3.28 -12.87 20.12
CA THR A 387 1.92 -12.31 20.22
C THR A 387 1.07 -12.59 18.98
N ARG A 388 1.66 -12.50 17.77
CA ARG A 388 0.97 -12.91 16.52
C ARG A 388 0.55 -14.38 16.55
N ILE A 389 1.47 -15.27 16.93
CA ILE A 389 1.21 -16.71 17.01
C ILE A 389 0.16 -17.02 18.08
N PHE A 390 0.25 -16.38 19.24
CA PHE A 390 -0.73 -16.52 20.32
C PHE A 390 -2.14 -16.07 19.89
N SER A 391 -2.25 -14.90 19.24
CA SER A 391 -3.51 -14.40 18.68
C SER A 391 -4.09 -15.37 17.63
N LEU A 392 -3.24 -15.91 16.77
CA LEU A 392 -3.65 -16.89 15.76
C LEU A 392 -4.15 -18.21 16.39
N ILE A 393 -3.41 -18.77 17.35
CA ILE A 393 -3.80 -20.03 18.00
C ILE A 393 -5.09 -19.84 18.79
N SER A 394 -5.19 -18.80 19.61
CA SER A 394 -6.40 -18.49 20.39
C SER A 394 -7.62 -18.28 19.49
N GLY A 395 -7.48 -17.54 18.39
CA GLY A 395 -8.53 -17.37 17.39
C GLY A 395 -8.99 -18.70 16.79
N ASN A 396 -8.06 -19.58 16.40
CA ASN A 396 -8.40 -20.90 15.85
C ASN A 396 -9.05 -21.82 16.89
N LEU A 397 -8.61 -21.80 18.15
CA LEU A 397 -9.23 -22.55 19.23
C LEU A 397 -10.67 -22.11 19.49
N LEU A 398 -10.96 -20.80 19.47
CA LEU A 398 -12.34 -20.28 19.58
C LEU A 398 -13.21 -20.76 18.42
N LEU A 399 -12.68 -20.81 17.19
CA LEU A 399 -13.41 -21.32 16.03
C LEU A 399 -13.66 -22.83 16.10
N ILE A 400 -12.74 -23.62 16.66
CA ILE A 400 -12.99 -25.04 16.96
C ILE A 400 -14.09 -25.16 18.02
N GLY A 401 -14.01 -24.36 19.09
CA GLY A 401 -15.05 -24.30 20.12
C GLY A 401 -16.43 -23.93 19.55
N ALA A 402 -16.48 -23.02 18.58
CA ALA A 402 -17.71 -22.69 17.86
C ALA A 402 -18.26 -23.90 17.08
N ALA A 403 -17.41 -24.63 16.35
CA ALA A 403 -17.82 -25.83 15.62
C ALA A 403 -18.33 -26.94 16.55
N VAL A 404 -17.68 -27.13 17.71
CA VAL A 404 -18.12 -28.06 18.76
C VAL A 404 -19.47 -27.64 19.33
N ALA A 405 -19.69 -26.35 19.59
CA ALA A 405 -20.98 -25.83 20.06
C ALA A 405 -22.11 -26.02 19.01
N ILE A 406 -21.81 -25.86 17.71
CA ILE A 406 -22.76 -26.17 16.62
C ILE A 406 -23.13 -27.66 16.63
N LEU A 407 -22.14 -28.54 16.78
CA LEU A 407 -22.37 -29.98 16.86
C LEU A 407 -23.30 -30.33 18.05
N PHE A 408 -23.00 -29.84 19.24
CA PHE A 408 -23.86 -30.08 20.42
C PHE A 408 -25.25 -29.46 20.28
N SER A 409 -25.36 -28.30 19.61
CA SER A 409 -26.65 -27.70 19.27
C SER A 409 -27.45 -28.63 18.35
N ALA A 410 -26.82 -29.18 17.31
CA ALA A 410 -27.46 -30.11 16.37
C ALA A 410 -27.92 -31.40 17.06
N LEU A 411 -27.06 -32.02 17.87
CA LEU A 411 -27.41 -33.22 18.66
C LEU A 411 -28.57 -32.96 19.62
N SER A 412 -28.62 -31.75 20.21
CA SER A 412 -29.69 -31.39 21.14
C SER A 412 -31.06 -31.27 20.46
N ILE A 413 -31.13 -31.05 19.14
CA ILE A 413 -32.39 -31.01 18.38
C ILE A 413 -33.10 -32.37 18.43
N ALA A 414 -32.36 -33.47 18.31
CA ALA A 414 -32.91 -34.81 18.45
C ALA A 414 -33.52 -35.03 19.86
N GLY A 415 -32.83 -34.53 20.90
CA GLY A 415 -33.34 -34.57 22.27
C GLY A 415 -34.58 -33.71 22.53
N VAL A 416 -34.85 -32.68 21.70
CA VAL A 416 -36.10 -31.91 21.78
C VAL A 416 -37.28 -32.75 21.30
N VAL A 417 -37.11 -33.51 20.21
CA VAL A 417 -38.17 -34.35 19.66
C VAL A 417 -38.55 -35.49 20.61
N THR A 418 -37.57 -36.02 21.35
CA THR A 418 -37.80 -37.06 22.37
C THR A 418 -38.22 -36.52 23.74
N GLY A 419 -38.36 -35.21 23.89
CA GLY A 419 -38.77 -34.55 25.15
C GLY A 419 -37.68 -34.44 26.23
N GLY A 420 -36.47 -34.95 25.98
CA GLY A 420 -35.35 -34.90 26.94
C GLY A 420 -34.64 -33.53 27.02
N HIS A 421 -34.81 -32.67 26.01
CA HIS A 421 -34.20 -31.34 25.95
C HIS A 421 -35.22 -30.26 25.58
N THR A 422 -34.98 -29.04 26.07
CA THR A 422 -35.82 -27.87 25.77
C THR A 422 -35.27 -27.10 24.57
N VAL A 423 -36.17 -26.49 23.78
CA VAL A 423 -35.81 -25.62 22.63
C VAL A 423 -34.87 -24.47 23.09
N THR A 424 -35.00 -24.03 24.35
CA THR A 424 -34.11 -23.04 24.97
C THR A 424 -32.65 -23.50 25.07
N LYS A 425 -32.38 -24.79 25.27
CA LYS A 425 -31.01 -25.32 25.33
C LYS A 425 -30.33 -25.29 23.96
N VAL A 426 -31.07 -25.66 22.92
CA VAL A 426 -30.57 -25.61 21.52
C VAL A 426 -30.19 -24.17 21.15
N THR A 427 -31.07 -23.22 21.43
CA THR A 427 -30.81 -21.80 21.12
C THR A 427 -29.67 -21.20 21.94
N GLN A 428 -29.51 -21.59 23.20
CA GLN A 428 -28.35 -21.19 24.03
C GLN A 428 -27.03 -21.71 23.43
N LEU A 429 -26.95 -22.98 23.03
CA LEU A 429 -25.75 -23.56 22.40
C LEU A 429 -25.43 -22.88 21.06
N PHE A 430 -26.46 -22.57 20.27
CA PHE A 430 -26.29 -21.81 19.03
C PHE A 430 -25.75 -20.39 19.28
N PHE A 431 -26.23 -19.69 20.31
CA PHE A 431 -25.69 -18.37 20.67
C PHE A 431 -24.23 -18.45 21.10
N ILE A 432 -23.85 -19.47 21.89
CA ILE A 432 -22.43 -19.70 22.25
C ILE A 432 -21.60 -19.88 20.98
N ALA A 433 -22.05 -20.71 20.03
CA ALA A 433 -21.35 -20.92 18.77
C ALA A 433 -21.14 -19.62 17.98
N CYS A 434 -22.18 -18.78 17.86
CA CYS A 434 -22.08 -17.52 17.14
C CYS A 434 -21.13 -16.53 17.82
N ILE A 435 -21.15 -16.44 19.15
CA ILE A 435 -20.25 -15.57 19.92
C ILE A 435 -18.79 -16.01 19.73
N LEU A 436 -18.51 -17.30 19.91
CA LEU A 436 -17.17 -17.86 19.71
C LEU A 436 -16.68 -17.66 18.27
N ASN A 437 -17.57 -17.82 17.28
CA ASN A 437 -17.25 -17.56 15.88
C ASN A 437 -16.90 -16.08 15.63
N ALA A 438 -17.69 -15.16 16.18
CA ALA A 438 -17.44 -13.72 16.06
C ALA A 438 -16.06 -13.34 16.62
N LEU A 439 -15.78 -13.73 17.86
CA LEU A 439 -14.54 -13.43 18.56
C LEU A 439 -13.32 -14.10 17.92
N GLY A 440 -13.44 -15.38 17.55
CA GLY A 440 -12.39 -16.13 16.87
C GLY A 440 -12.06 -15.56 15.49
N SER A 441 -13.07 -15.14 14.72
CA SER A 441 -12.87 -14.54 13.40
C SER A 441 -12.10 -13.21 13.46
N ILE A 442 -12.34 -12.40 14.49
CA ILE A 442 -11.61 -11.14 14.71
C ILE A 442 -10.12 -11.41 14.94
N LEU A 443 -9.80 -12.35 15.83
CA LEU A 443 -8.41 -12.71 16.13
C LEU A 443 -7.67 -13.28 14.91
N VAL A 444 -8.30 -14.19 14.16
CA VAL A 444 -7.68 -14.79 12.96
C VAL A 444 -7.47 -13.73 11.88
N ASN A 445 -8.47 -12.90 11.59
CA ASN A 445 -8.37 -11.87 10.55
C ASN A 445 -7.37 -10.75 10.94
N ALA A 446 -7.32 -10.39 12.22
CA ALA A 446 -6.30 -9.48 12.71
C ALA A 446 -4.90 -10.08 12.59
N SER A 447 -4.69 -11.32 13.04
CA SER A 447 -3.40 -12.01 12.90
C SER A 447 -2.95 -12.10 11.44
N HIS A 448 -3.88 -12.43 10.53
CA HIS A 448 -3.63 -12.46 9.09
C HIS A 448 -3.05 -11.13 8.59
N LEU A 449 -3.61 -10.00 9.01
CA LEU A 449 -3.11 -8.67 8.64
C LEU A 449 -1.63 -8.45 9.04
N PHE A 450 -1.23 -8.90 10.23
CA PHE A 450 0.15 -8.77 10.71
C PHE A 450 1.12 -9.81 10.13
N PHE A 451 0.62 -10.95 9.63
CA PHE A 451 1.42 -11.88 8.82
C PHE A 451 1.54 -11.39 7.37
N ALA A 452 0.52 -10.71 6.85
CA ALA A 452 0.47 -10.18 5.50
C ALA A 452 1.40 -8.97 5.27
N GLU A 453 1.68 -8.19 6.32
CA GLU A 453 2.55 -7.02 6.23
C GLU A 453 3.97 -7.39 5.78
N MET A 454 4.44 -6.80 4.68
CA MET A 454 5.83 -6.89 4.20
C MET A 454 6.42 -5.51 4.02
N MET A 455 7.67 -5.35 4.42
CA MET A 455 8.42 -4.11 4.25
C MET A 455 9.39 -4.20 3.09
N PHE A 456 9.55 -3.09 2.40
CA PHE A 456 10.45 -2.93 1.28
C PHE A 456 11.27 -1.66 1.43
N GLU A 457 12.54 -1.74 1.08
CA GLU A 457 13.47 -0.63 1.02
C GLU A 457 13.79 -0.32 -0.43
N SER A 458 13.67 0.94 -0.82
CA SER A 458 13.99 1.42 -2.16
C SER A 458 14.65 2.79 -2.11
N ASN A 459 15.43 3.12 -3.13
CA ASN A 459 15.97 4.46 -3.29
C ASN A 459 15.07 5.21 -4.27
N VAL A 460 14.50 6.33 -3.83
CA VAL A 460 13.76 7.26 -4.68
C VAL A 460 14.63 8.48 -4.94
N MET A 461 14.68 8.85 -6.21
CA MET A 461 15.61 9.83 -6.76
C MET A 461 14.79 10.86 -7.51
N TYR A 462 14.83 12.09 -7.02
CA TYR A 462 14.30 13.24 -7.73
C TYR A 462 15.48 14.02 -8.29
N LEU A 463 15.45 14.27 -9.59
CA LEU A 463 16.49 15.00 -10.29
C LEU A 463 15.86 16.09 -11.13
N LYS A 464 16.31 17.32 -10.91
CA LYS A 464 15.99 18.48 -11.73
C LYS A 464 17.29 19.12 -12.17
N VAL A 465 17.46 19.34 -13.48
CA VAL A 465 18.64 19.95 -14.05
C VAL A 465 18.19 21.16 -14.84
N GLU A 466 18.68 22.34 -14.45
CA GLU A 466 18.39 23.60 -15.12
C GLU A 466 19.69 24.32 -15.45
N GLY A 467 19.69 25.11 -16.52
CA GLY A 467 20.91 25.79 -16.92
C GLY A 467 20.77 26.64 -18.17
N THR A 468 21.87 27.28 -18.53
CA THR A 468 22.01 28.05 -19.77
C THR A 468 23.21 27.57 -20.55
N PHE A 469 23.10 27.53 -21.87
CA PHE A 469 24.20 27.22 -22.75
C PHE A 469 24.48 28.38 -23.70
N THR A 470 25.74 28.52 -24.10
CA THR A 470 26.20 29.48 -25.09
C THR A 470 27.08 28.75 -26.10
N GLU A 471 26.71 28.80 -27.37
CA GLU A 471 27.52 28.24 -28.44
C GLU A 471 28.42 29.33 -29.02
N SER A 472 29.71 29.04 -29.07
CA SER A 472 30.73 29.91 -29.66
C SER A 472 31.32 29.21 -30.87
N LYS A 473 31.17 29.82 -32.05
CA LYS A 473 31.80 29.33 -33.28
C LYS A 473 33.25 29.79 -33.30
N ILE A 474 34.18 28.85 -33.21
CA ILE A 474 35.61 29.11 -33.38
C ILE A 474 35.97 28.70 -34.81
N SER A 475 36.27 29.70 -35.64
CA SER A 475 36.75 29.48 -37.00
C SER A 475 38.27 29.65 -37.05
N THR A 476 39.00 28.59 -37.39
CA THR A 476 40.44 28.62 -37.61
C THR A 476 40.72 28.52 -39.11
N GLY A 477 41.66 29.33 -39.62
CA GLY A 477 42.03 29.34 -41.05
C GLY A 477 41.35 30.41 -41.91
N ASN A 478 41.07 31.61 -41.37
CA ASN A 478 40.38 32.67 -42.11
C ASN A 478 41.30 33.52 -43.03
N SER A 479 42.44 32.96 -43.49
CA SER A 479 43.40 33.65 -44.37
C SER A 479 42.95 33.51 -45.83
N ILE A 480 43.12 34.57 -46.64
CA ILE A 480 42.68 34.67 -48.04
C ILE A 480 43.21 33.52 -48.93
N HIS A 481 44.29 32.85 -48.50
CA HIS A 481 44.96 31.77 -49.23
C HIS A 481 44.78 30.37 -48.61
N ASP A 482 43.99 30.24 -47.54
CA ASP A 482 43.80 28.96 -46.85
C ASP A 482 42.58 28.25 -47.43
N SER A 483 42.79 27.08 -48.05
CA SER A 483 41.72 26.29 -48.66
C SER A 483 40.99 25.39 -47.67
N THR A 484 41.47 25.30 -46.43
CA THR A 484 40.89 24.46 -45.38
C THR A 484 40.37 25.31 -44.23
N ARG A 485 39.06 25.59 -44.24
CA ARG A 485 38.36 26.24 -43.12
C ARG A 485 37.87 25.18 -42.15
N SER A 486 38.40 25.18 -40.93
CA SER A 486 37.85 24.37 -39.84
C SER A 486 36.97 25.23 -38.96
N GLU A 487 35.69 24.88 -38.86
CA GLU A 487 34.75 25.46 -37.91
C GLU A 487 34.47 24.44 -36.83
N ASN A 488 34.70 24.83 -35.57
CA ASN A 488 34.29 24.04 -34.43
C ASN A 488 33.30 24.85 -33.59
N ILE A 489 32.24 24.20 -33.13
CA ILE A 489 31.21 24.81 -32.29
C ILE A 489 31.51 24.40 -30.86
N LEU A 490 32.01 25.33 -30.07
CA LEU A 490 32.24 25.12 -28.64
C LEU A 490 30.98 25.53 -27.88
N VAL A 491 30.34 24.57 -27.21
CA VAL A 491 29.17 24.82 -26.36
C VAL A 491 29.64 24.88 -24.91
N ARG A 492 29.45 26.03 -24.26
CA ARG A 492 29.63 26.17 -22.81
C ARG A 492 28.30 26.16 -22.11
N SER A 493 28.15 25.30 -21.11
CA SER A 493 26.92 25.13 -20.35
C SER A 493 27.17 25.43 -18.88
N SER A 494 26.33 26.29 -18.29
CA SER A 494 26.19 26.41 -16.84
C SER A 494 25.06 25.49 -16.41
N ILE A 495 25.38 24.50 -15.58
CA ILE A 495 24.50 23.40 -15.19
C ILE A 495 24.23 23.54 -13.69
N THR A 496 22.98 23.64 -13.31
CA THR A 496 22.54 23.63 -11.90
C THR A 496 21.75 22.37 -11.61
N PRO A 497 22.43 21.28 -11.19
CA PRO A 497 21.74 20.06 -10.78
C PRO A 497 21.13 20.26 -9.39
N TRP A 498 19.87 19.87 -9.25
CA TRP A 498 19.18 19.69 -8.00
C TRP A 498 18.80 18.22 -7.86
N ILE A 499 19.50 17.53 -6.98
CA ILE A 499 19.34 16.09 -6.78
C ILE A 499 18.86 15.85 -5.36
N ILE A 500 17.75 15.16 -5.21
CA ILE A 500 17.25 14.71 -3.92
C ILE A 500 17.18 13.19 -3.94
N VAL A 501 17.86 12.56 -2.99
CA VAL A 501 17.85 11.11 -2.83
C VAL A 501 17.31 10.79 -1.45
N SER A 502 16.37 9.86 -1.40
CA SER A 502 15.84 9.32 -0.17
C SER A 502 15.81 7.81 -0.25
N ARG A 503 16.29 7.16 0.80
CA ARG A 503 16.01 5.75 1.04
C ARG A 503 14.65 5.64 1.72
N ILE A 504 13.70 5.03 1.05
CA ILE A 504 12.33 4.91 1.51
C ILE A 504 12.10 3.51 2.06
N VAL A 505 11.53 3.44 3.26
CA VAL A 505 10.95 2.21 3.81
C VAL A 505 9.45 2.27 3.60
N SER A 506 8.94 1.29 2.86
CA SER A 506 7.55 1.20 2.45
C SER A 506 6.95 -0.13 2.89
N SER A 507 5.64 -0.16 3.13
CA SER A 507 4.90 -1.35 3.54
C SER A 507 3.80 -1.67 2.53
N SER A 508 3.72 -2.94 2.14
CA SER A 508 2.64 -3.48 1.32
C SER A 508 2.11 -4.75 1.99
N PHE A 509 0.89 -5.15 1.64
CA PHE A 509 0.23 -6.32 2.21
C PHE A 509 0.15 -7.42 1.16
N ALA A 510 0.62 -8.61 1.52
CA ALA A 510 0.37 -9.80 0.73
C ALA A 510 -1.06 -10.29 0.95
N SER A 511 -1.66 -10.85 -0.10
CA SER A 511 -2.90 -11.62 0.01
C SER A 511 -2.55 -13.12 -0.01
N SER A 512 -3.47 -13.99 0.41
CA SER A 512 -3.30 -15.43 0.21
C SER A 512 -3.96 -15.85 -1.10
N GLY A 513 -3.18 -16.37 -2.07
CA GLY A 513 -3.70 -16.85 -3.35
C GLY A 513 -3.21 -16.04 -4.54
N SER A 514 -4.13 -15.38 -5.24
CA SER A 514 -3.84 -14.45 -6.35
C SER A 514 -3.66 -13.02 -5.83
N ASN A 515 -2.91 -12.20 -6.56
CA ASN A 515 -2.69 -10.77 -6.29
C ASN A 515 -1.77 -10.49 -5.09
N ASN A 516 -0.70 -11.29 -4.96
CA ASN A 516 0.30 -11.12 -3.91
C ASN A 516 1.09 -9.84 -4.17
N LEU A 517 1.15 -8.95 -3.17
CA LEU A 517 1.86 -7.66 -3.27
C LEU A 517 1.33 -6.73 -4.37
N GLU A 518 0.06 -6.90 -4.76
CA GLU A 518 -0.68 -6.00 -5.65
C GLU A 518 -1.43 -4.90 -4.88
N HIS A 519 -1.44 -4.94 -3.55
CA HIS A 519 -2.07 -3.91 -2.74
C HIS A 519 -1.23 -2.63 -2.70
N PRO A 520 -1.86 -1.47 -2.44
CA PRO A 520 -1.16 -0.19 -2.38
C PRO A 520 0.00 -0.23 -1.39
N ARG A 521 1.14 0.31 -1.82
CA ARG A 521 2.36 0.40 -1.02
C ARG A 521 2.43 1.76 -0.34
N PHE A 522 2.62 1.78 0.98
CA PHE A 522 2.61 2.99 1.79
C PHE A 522 4.01 3.35 2.29
N ILE A 523 4.43 4.60 2.13
CA ILE A 523 5.70 5.14 2.61
C ILE A 523 5.61 5.36 4.13
N LEU A 524 6.45 4.65 4.87
CA LEU A 524 6.50 4.73 6.34
C LEU A 524 7.66 5.60 6.82
N GLU A 525 8.82 5.49 6.18
CA GLU A 525 10.03 6.18 6.62
C GLU A 525 10.82 6.65 5.40
N MET A 526 11.48 7.80 5.55
CA MET A 526 12.40 8.38 4.58
C MET A 526 13.71 8.70 5.31
N HIS A 527 14.79 8.07 4.86
CA HIS A 527 16.12 8.20 5.42
C HIS A 527 17.06 8.86 4.41
N LYS A 528 18.03 9.62 4.92
CA LYS A 528 19.15 10.12 4.13
C LYS A 528 19.92 8.96 3.50
N ASN A 529 20.45 9.21 2.31
CA ASN A 529 21.34 8.29 1.62
C ASN A 529 22.47 9.09 0.95
N ASP A 530 23.34 9.67 1.77
CA ASP A 530 24.43 10.54 1.32
C ASP A 530 25.42 9.78 0.41
N HIS A 531 25.67 8.49 0.71
CA HIS A 531 26.50 7.63 -0.14
C HIS A 531 25.96 7.52 -1.57
N GLU A 532 24.65 7.34 -1.74
CA GLU A 532 24.03 7.26 -3.06
C GLU A 532 24.08 8.62 -3.76
N LEU A 533 23.86 9.71 -3.04
CA LEU A 533 23.96 11.08 -3.56
C LEU A 533 25.38 11.39 -4.06
N ASP A 534 26.40 11.04 -3.28
CA ASP A 534 27.81 11.22 -3.62
C ASP A 534 28.22 10.36 -4.82
N SER A 535 27.69 9.14 -4.91
CA SER A 535 27.89 8.28 -6.08
C SER A 535 27.28 8.89 -7.35
N ILE A 536 26.05 9.41 -7.29
CA ILE A 536 25.42 10.08 -8.44
C ILE A 536 26.24 11.30 -8.87
N ARG A 537 26.67 12.10 -7.89
CA ARG A 537 27.51 13.27 -8.12
C ARG A 537 28.81 12.88 -8.81
N SER A 538 29.49 11.84 -8.32
CA SER A 538 30.74 11.35 -8.91
C SER A 538 30.54 10.86 -10.34
N ASP A 539 29.49 10.09 -10.61
CA ASP A 539 29.17 9.58 -11.96
C ASP A 539 28.92 10.73 -12.94
N LEU A 540 28.16 11.74 -12.52
CA LEU A 540 27.87 12.93 -13.31
C LEU A 540 29.12 13.76 -13.62
N ILE A 541 29.93 14.06 -12.60
CA ILE A 541 31.15 14.86 -12.78
C ILE A 541 32.17 14.13 -13.66
N THR A 542 32.33 12.81 -13.47
CA THR A 542 33.25 12.00 -14.29
C THR A 542 32.85 12.07 -15.75
N PHE A 543 31.56 11.89 -16.07
CA PHE A 543 31.06 12.01 -17.44
C PHE A 543 31.28 13.40 -18.03
N LEU A 544 30.97 14.47 -17.27
CA LEU A 544 31.12 15.83 -17.75
C LEU A 544 32.59 16.14 -18.10
N LYS A 545 33.54 15.70 -17.25
CA LYS A 545 34.98 15.84 -17.49
C LYS A 545 35.47 15.02 -18.68
N ASP A 546 35.01 13.78 -18.82
CA ASP A 546 35.39 12.93 -19.95
C ASP A 546 34.95 13.55 -21.28
N ARG A 547 33.74 14.14 -21.33
CA ARG A 547 33.25 14.85 -22.52
C ARG A 547 33.95 16.19 -22.75
N GLU A 548 34.22 16.96 -21.68
CA GLU A 548 35.00 18.19 -21.79
C GLU A 548 36.39 17.90 -22.39
N SER A 549 37.05 16.81 -22.01
CA SER A 549 38.36 16.44 -22.55
C SER A 549 38.37 16.18 -24.07
N ILE A 550 37.22 15.78 -24.62
CA ILE A 550 37.04 15.54 -26.07
C ILE A 550 36.73 16.85 -26.80
N ALA A 551 35.98 17.77 -26.17
CA ALA A 551 35.55 19.03 -26.76
C ALA A 551 36.56 20.19 -26.58
N SER A 552 37.41 20.11 -25.57
CA SER A 552 38.43 21.13 -25.29
C SER A 552 39.63 20.98 -26.22
N ILE A 553 40.10 22.12 -26.75
CA ILE A 553 41.32 22.26 -27.56
C ILE A 553 42.57 22.09 -26.65
N THR A 554 42.62 21.00 -25.88
CA THR A 554 43.75 20.61 -25.02
C THR A 554 44.45 19.37 -25.53
N SER A 555 43.98 18.80 -26.64
CA SER A 555 44.74 17.87 -27.46
C SER A 555 46.04 18.57 -27.89
N GLN A 556 47.15 18.14 -27.29
CA GLN A 556 48.51 18.58 -27.64
C GLN A 556 48.76 18.40 -29.15
N ARG A 557 48.05 17.45 -29.77
CA ARG A 557 48.03 17.17 -31.21
C ARG A 557 47.33 18.27 -32.03
N ASP A 558 46.25 18.87 -31.54
CA ASP A 558 45.57 19.96 -32.25
C ASP A 558 46.26 21.31 -32.08
N LEU A 559 46.92 21.54 -30.93
CA LEU A 559 47.86 22.65 -30.78
C LEU A 559 49.02 22.53 -31.78
N MET A 560 49.57 21.32 -31.95
CA MET A 560 50.60 21.03 -32.94
C MET A 560 50.10 21.17 -34.39
N ASN A 561 48.88 20.71 -34.70
CA ASN A 561 48.27 20.91 -36.01
C ASN A 561 48.03 22.41 -36.28
N THR A 562 47.58 23.16 -35.28
CA THR A 562 47.35 24.61 -35.41
C THR A 562 48.66 25.36 -35.59
N SER A 563 49.73 24.98 -34.87
CA SER A 563 51.05 25.57 -35.06
C SER A 563 51.65 25.20 -36.42
N GLN A 564 51.48 23.97 -36.89
CA GLN A 564 51.90 23.54 -38.23
C GLN A 564 51.15 24.29 -39.33
N ILE A 565 49.82 24.44 -39.22
CA ILE A 565 49.02 25.23 -40.16
C ILE A 565 49.47 26.70 -40.14
N HIS A 566 49.82 27.23 -38.96
CA HIS A 566 50.36 28.59 -38.85
C HIS A 566 51.75 28.74 -39.49
N GLU A 567 52.63 27.75 -39.35
CA GLU A 567 53.95 27.71 -40.00
C GLU A 567 53.84 27.57 -41.52
N ILE A 568 52.96 26.70 -42.01
CA ILE A 568 52.67 26.54 -43.45
C ILE A 568 52.13 27.86 -44.00
N ASN A 569 51.16 28.49 -43.32
CA ASN A 569 50.64 29.79 -43.72
C ASN A 569 51.71 30.90 -43.73
N LYS A 570 52.68 30.88 -42.80
CA LYS A 570 53.83 31.80 -42.82
C LYS A 570 54.74 31.53 -44.02
N GLN A 571 55.01 30.27 -44.35
CA GLN A 571 55.83 29.89 -45.51
C GLN A 571 55.17 30.26 -46.84
N THR A 572 53.87 30.00 -47.00
CA THR A 572 53.10 30.40 -48.19
C THR A 572 53.06 31.93 -48.34
N ARG A 573 52.91 32.69 -47.23
CA ARG A 573 53.01 34.15 -47.27
C ARG A 573 54.39 34.64 -47.68
N ALA A 574 55.46 34.04 -47.15
CA ALA A 574 56.84 34.38 -47.51
C ALA A 574 57.13 34.13 -49.00
N GLN A 575 56.59 33.05 -49.57
CA GLN A 575 56.69 32.77 -51.02
C GLN A 575 55.90 33.75 -51.89
N ASN A 576 54.70 34.20 -51.48
CA ASN A 576 53.92 35.18 -52.25
C ASN A 576 54.52 36.61 -52.22
N THR A 577 55.17 37.02 -51.13
CA THR A 577 55.92 38.30 -51.08
C THR A 577 57.17 38.33 -51.96
N ALA A 578 57.61 37.18 -52.50
CA ALA A 578 58.70 37.12 -53.46
C ALA A 578 58.24 37.31 -54.93
N ILE A 579 56.94 37.47 -55.18
CA ILE A 579 56.36 37.67 -56.53
C ILE A 579 55.69 39.07 -56.72
N PRO A 580 56.29 40.21 -56.31
CA PRO A 580 55.86 41.51 -56.85
C PRO A 580 56.94 42.24 -57.67
N HIS A 581 57.94 41.55 -58.22
CA HIS A 581 58.95 42.22 -59.07
C HIS A 581 59.16 41.63 -60.48
N ARG A 582 58.49 40.53 -60.87
CA ARG A 582 58.66 39.96 -62.22
C ARG A 582 57.57 40.31 -63.22
N GLU A 583 56.34 40.60 -62.79
CA GLU A 583 55.23 40.89 -63.72
C GLU A 583 55.12 42.37 -64.11
N GLU A 584 55.45 43.31 -63.22
CA GLU A 584 55.51 44.75 -63.56
C GLU A 584 56.68 45.07 -64.50
N GLU A 585 57.82 44.38 -64.37
CA GLU A 585 58.92 44.52 -65.32
C GLU A 585 58.56 43.95 -66.70
N MET A 586 57.93 42.78 -66.77
CA MET A 586 57.52 42.18 -68.06
C MET A 586 56.43 42.98 -68.79
N GLY A 587 55.47 43.58 -68.07
CA GLY A 587 54.48 44.49 -68.66
C GLY A 587 55.09 45.80 -69.17
N GLY A 588 56.13 46.29 -68.49
CA GLY A 588 56.90 47.46 -68.90
C GLY A 588 57.78 47.22 -70.13
N TYR A 589 58.32 46.00 -70.30
CA TYR A 589 59.13 45.63 -71.47
C TYR A 589 58.29 45.45 -72.75
N ILE A 590 57.06 44.93 -72.65
CA ILE A 590 56.18 44.77 -73.82
C ILE A 590 55.69 46.13 -74.35
N ARG A 591 55.33 47.06 -73.45
CA ARG A 591 54.93 48.43 -73.86
C ARG A 591 56.06 49.22 -74.52
N ARG A 592 57.31 49.02 -74.08
CA ARG A 592 58.47 49.73 -74.63
C ARG A 592 58.90 49.19 -76.00
N GLN A 593 58.63 47.91 -76.30
CA GLN A 593 58.85 47.33 -77.63
C GLN A 593 57.78 47.77 -78.65
N GLU A 594 56.51 47.94 -78.25
CA GLU A 594 55.48 48.47 -79.17
C GLU A 594 55.70 49.95 -79.54
N GLU A 595 56.29 50.77 -78.66
CA GLU A 595 56.61 52.18 -78.96
C GLU A 595 57.88 52.37 -79.80
N GLU A 596 58.82 51.41 -79.80
CA GLU A 596 60.06 51.47 -80.59
C GLU A 596 59.92 50.91 -82.02
N GLU A 597 58.90 50.08 -82.30
CA GLU A 597 58.73 49.44 -83.62
C GLU A 597 57.87 50.26 -84.61
N TYR A 598 57.12 51.28 -84.15
CA TYR A 598 56.39 52.22 -85.02
C TYR A 598 56.30 53.65 -84.44
N PRO A 599 57.33 54.50 -84.60
CA PRO A 599 57.16 55.94 -84.42
C PRO A 599 56.34 56.52 -85.59
N GLN A 600 55.24 57.22 -85.30
CA GLN A 600 54.66 58.21 -86.22
C GLN A 600 55.55 59.45 -86.32
#